data_AF-A0A6V8PLH4-F1
#
_entry.id   AF-A0A6V8PLH4-F1
#
_cell.length_a   1.000
_cell.length_b   1.000
_cell.length_c   1.000
_cell.angle_alpha   90.00
_cell.angle_beta   90.00
_cell.angle_gamma   90.00
#
_symmetry.space_group_name_H-M   'P 1'
#
loop_
_entity.id
_entity.type
_entity.pdbx_description
1 polymer ?
#
loop_
_entity_poly.entity_id
_entity_poly.type
_entity_poly.pdbx_seq_one_letter_code
_entity_poly.pdbx_strand_id
1 'polypeptide(L)'
;MIRLRLLTSLVAISIALVLIFWGSLPFALLILTASIWGCVEFYNMARFAGRRPFFILGCGLTVFLVLSIYYFGHLGISLAIPVVVIVVLIYSFLLNLERGDFTDAALTVMGILYFPLISFLILLPRF
;
A
#
# COMPACT_ATOMS: atom_id res chain seq x y z
N MET A 1 26.54 15.34 -3.81
CA MET A 1 25.31 14.57 -4.11
C MET A 1 25.48 13.06 -3.92
N ILE A 2 26.51 12.39 -4.47
CA ILE A 2 26.71 10.93 -4.32
C ILE A 2 26.85 10.48 -2.85
N ARG A 3 27.60 11.25 -2.03
CA ARG A 3 27.83 10.93 -0.61
C ARG A 3 26.54 10.94 0.22
N LEU A 4 25.65 11.90 -0.04
CA LEU A 4 24.36 11.99 0.64
C LEU A 4 23.48 10.78 0.31
N ARG A 5 23.43 10.38 -0.98
CA ARG A 5 22.67 9.19 -1.44
C ARG A 5 23.15 7.91 -0.75
N LEU A 6 24.46 7.70 -0.70
CA LEU A 6 25.06 6.56 0.00
C LEU A 6 24.69 6.55 1.48
N LEU A 7 24.77 7.71 2.14
CA LEU A 7 24.49 7.83 3.57
C LEU A 7 23.00 7.57 3.86
N THR A 8 22.09 8.10 3.05
CA THR A 8 20.64 7.83 3.18
C THR A 8 20.32 6.36 2.94
N SER A 9 20.93 5.71 1.95
CA SER A 9 20.71 4.29 1.67
C SER A 9 21.24 3.40 2.80
N LEU A 10 22.43 3.70 3.32
CA LEU A 10 23.02 2.95 4.43
C LEU A 10 22.14 3.05 5.67
N VAL A 11 21.72 4.26 6.04
CA VAL A 11 20.85 4.50 7.20
C VAL A 11 19.51 3.80 7.03
N ALA A 12 18.88 3.89 5.84
CA ALA A 12 17.59 3.25 5.59
C ALA A 12 17.67 1.72 5.73
N ILE A 13 18.71 1.08 5.18
CA ILE A 13 18.92 -0.37 5.29
C ILE A 13 19.18 -0.76 6.74
N SER A 14 20.03 -0.03 7.46
CA SER A 14 20.32 -0.31 8.86
C SER A 14 19.07 -0.19 9.74
N ILE A 15 18.25 0.85 9.55
CA ILE A 15 16.98 1.02 10.26
C ILE A 15 16.04 -0.14 9.96
N ALA A 16 15.89 -0.51 8.67
CA ALA A 16 15.01 -1.62 8.29
C ALA A 16 15.44 -2.93 8.96
N LEU A 17 16.74 -3.25 8.96
CA LEU A 17 17.27 -4.44 9.63
C LEU A 17 17.03 -4.41 11.14
N VAL A 18 17.34 -3.30 11.80
CA VAL A 18 17.11 -3.15 13.24
C VAL A 18 15.63 -3.36 13.60
N LEU A 19 14.71 -2.82 12.81
CA LEU A 19 13.27 -2.96 13.06
C LEU A 19 12.77 -4.39 12.83
N ILE A 20 13.36 -5.15 11.91
CA ILE A 20 13.06 -6.58 11.72
C ILE A 20 13.37 -7.35 13.02
N PHE A 21 14.51 -7.08 13.65
CA PHE A 21 14.93 -7.78 14.88
C PHE A 21 14.27 -7.24 16.16
N TRP A 22 13.79 -5.99 16.16
CA TRP A 22 13.12 -5.39 17.33
C TRP A 22 11.73 -5.98 17.56
N GLY A 23 11.06 -6.44 16.51
CA GLY A 23 9.79 -7.18 16.61
C GLY A 23 8.77 -6.80 15.54
N SER A 24 7.64 -7.50 15.58
CA SER A 24 6.63 -7.42 14.51
C SER A 24 5.93 -6.05 14.40
N LEU A 25 5.65 -5.38 15.51
CA LEU A 25 4.96 -4.08 15.52
C LEU A 25 5.77 -2.92 14.92
N PRO A 26 7.02 -2.66 15.34
CA PRO A 26 7.82 -1.59 14.75
C PRO A 26 8.08 -1.81 13.26
N PHE A 27 8.28 -3.05 12.84
CA PHE A 27 8.43 -3.39 11.42
C PHE A 27 7.13 -3.21 10.63
N ALA A 28 5.97 -3.57 11.21
CA ALA A 28 4.67 -3.33 10.58
C ALA A 28 4.38 -1.83 10.40
N LEU A 29 4.78 -0.97 11.33
CA LEU A 29 4.66 0.49 11.18
C LEU A 29 5.54 1.04 10.05
N LEU A 30 6.77 0.52 9.90
CA LEU A 30 7.63 0.87 8.76
C LEU A 30 6.96 0.49 7.44
N ILE A 31 6.40 -0.72 7.36
CA ILE A 31 5.72 -1.17 6.15
C ILE A 31 4.44 -0.37 5.88
N LEU A 32 3.66 -0.05 6.91
CA LEU A 32 2.46 0.77 6.78
C LEU A 32 2.81 2.15 6.20
N THR A 33 3.81 2.82 6.76
CA THR A 33 4.25 4.14 6.30
C THR A 33 4.80 4.09 4.88
N ALA A 34 5.65 3.11 4.56
CA ALA A 34 6.18 2.91 3.21
C ALA A 34 5.06 2.61 2.20
N SER A 35 4.08 1.80 2.58
CA SER A 35 2.92 1.46 1.74
C SER A 35 2.05 2.67 1.44
N ILE A 36 1.76 3.49 2.45
CA ILE A 36 1.01 4.74 2.25
C ILE A 36 1.80 5.68 1.33
N TRP A 37 3.09 5.88 1.57
CA TRP A 37 3.89 6.77 0.73
C TRP A 37 3.95 6.31 -0.72
N GLY A 38 4.19 5.02 -0.96
CA GLY A 38 4.18 4.46 -2.31
C GLY A 38 2.82 4.63 -3.00
N CYS A 39 1.73 4.40 -2.27
CA CYS A 39 0.36 4.60 -2.77
C CYS A 39 0.10 6.07 -3.13
N VAL A 40 0.53 7.02 -2.28
CA VAL A 40 0.42 8.47 -2.53
C VAL A 40 1.21 8.89 -3.75
N GLU A 41 2.46 8.44 -3.88
CA GLU A 41 3.33 8.77 -5.00
C GLU A 41 2.77 8.22 -6.31
N PHE A 42 2.30 6.96 -6.29
CA PHE A 42 1.64 6.34 -7.44
C PHE A 42 0.40 7.11 -7.90
N TYR A 43 -0.48 7.50 -6.97
CA TYR A 43 -1.66 8.29 -7.32
C TYR A 43 -1.32 9.68 -7.83
N ASN A 44 -0.26 10.31 -7.31
CA ASN A 44 0.20 11.58 -7.84
C ASN A 44 0.71 11.42 -9.28
N MET A 45 1.49 10.38 -9.58
CA MET A 45 1.93 10.06 -10.95
C MET A 45 0.74 9.81 -11.88
N ALA A 46 -0.26 9.04 -11.44
CA ALA A 46 -1.48 8.82 -12.21
C ALA A 46 -2.25 10.13 -12.48
N ARG A 47 -2.32 11.03 -11.50
CA ARG A 47 -2.90 12.36 -11.66
C ARG A 47 -2.14 13.24 -12.64
N PHE A 48 -0.81 13.20 -12.61
CA PHE A 48 0.02 13.88 -13.61
C PHE A 48 -0.23 13.35 -15.03
N ALA A 49 -0.58 12.06 -15.16
CA ALA A 49 -0.99 11.45 -16.43
C ALA A 49 -2.46 11.73 -16.81
N GLY A 50 -3.15 12.64 -16.11
CA GLY A 50 -4.53 13.04 -16.40
C GLY A 50 -5.61 12.12 -15.85
N ARG A 51 -5.24 11.11 -15.05
CA ARG A 51 -6.18 10.16 -14.42
C ARG A 51 -6.62 10.63 -13.04
N ARG A 52 -7.71 10.07 -12.51
CA ARG A 52 -8.29 10.48 -11.23
C ARG A 52 -8.55 9.29 -10.31
N PRO A 53 -7.48 8.59 -9.85
CA PRO A 53 -7.65 7.51 -8.89
C PRO A 53 -8.29 8.01 -7.58
N PHE A 54 -9.05 7.13 -6.92
CA PHE A 54 -9.76 7.43 -5.68
C PHE A 54 -8.79 7.48 -4.49
N PHE A 55 -8.06 8.59 -4.37
CA PHE A 55 -6.95 8.74 -3.44
C PHE A 55 -7.28 8.41 -1.98
N ILE A 56 -8.37 8.98 -1.45
CA ILE A 56 -8.76 8.80 -0.04
C ILE A 56 -9.13 7.34 0.21
N LEU A 57 -9.95 6.77 -0.68
CA LEU A 57 -10.36 5.37 -0.60
C LEU A 57 -9.17 4.43 -0.74
N GLY A 58 -8.27 4.71 -1.68
CA GLY A 58 -7.05 3.94 -1.90
C GLY A 58 -6.10 3.95 -0.70
N CYS A 59 -5.86 5.11 -0.10
CA CYS A 59 -5.03 5.19 1.11
C CYS A 59 -5.69 4.46 2.30
N GLY A 60 -7.00 4.64 2.49
CA GLY A 60 -7.73 3.94 3.56
C GLY A 60 -7.71 2.42 3.40
N LEU A 61 -7.96 1.92 2.19
CA LEU A 61 -7.91 0.49 1.89
C LEU A 61 -6.49 -0.08 1.94
N THR A 62 -5.47 0.73 1.67
CA THR A 62 -4.06 0.36 1.89
C THR A 62 -3.80 0.09 3.37
N VAL A 63 -4.23 1.00 4.26
CA VAL A 63 -4.12 0.82 5.72
C VAL A 63 -4.87 -0.43 6.16
N PHE A 64 -6.10 -0.62 5.69
CA PHE A 64 -6.90 -1.80 5.99
C PHE A 64 -6.16 -3.10 5.60
N LEU A 65 -5.62 -3.18 4.39
CA LEU A 65 -4.90 -4.36 3.91
C LEU A 65 -3.66 -4.67 4.77
N VAL A 66 -2.85 -3.66 5.08
CA VAL A 66 -1.65 -3.82 5.93
C VAL A 66 -2.04 -4.32 7.33
N LEU A 67 -3.08 -3.74 7.93
CA LEU A 67 -3.58 -4.17 9.24
C LEU A 67 -4.17 -5.58 9.20
N SER A 68 -4.91 -5.94 8.14
CA SER A 68 -5.41 -7.31 7.96
C SER A 68 -4.28 -8.32 7.90
N ILE A 69 -3.19 -8.01 7.20
CA ILE A 69 -1.98 -8.85 7.15
C ILE A 69 -1.33 -8.96 8.52
N TYR A 70 -1.19 -7.83 9.22
CA TYR A 70 -0.59 -7.82 10.54
C TYR A 70 -1.38 -8.67 11.54
N TYR A 71 -2.70 -8.52 11.64
CA TYR A 71 -3.49 -9.25 12.65
C TYR A 71 -3.81 -10.70 12.25
N PHE A 72 -4.11 -10.96 10.98
CA PHE A 72 -4.66 -12.25 10.53
C PHE A 72 -3.71 -13.03 9.60
N GLY A 73 -2.53 -12.49 9.30
CA GLY A 73 -1.54 -13.16 8.46
C GLY A 73 -2.07 -13.52 7.08
N HIS A 74 -1.84 -14.76 6.64
CA HIS A 74 -2.28 -15.25 5.32
C HIS A 74 -3.81 -15.22 5.14
N LEU A 75 -4.58 -15.49 6.20
CA LEU A 75 -6.05 -15.42 6.16
C LEU A 75 -6.53 -13.98 5.98
N GLY A 76 -5.79 -13.00 6.51
CA GLY A 76 -6.06 -11.58 6.31
C GLY A 76 -6.01 -11.20 4.84
N ILE A 77 -5.04 -11.73 4.09
CA ILE A 77 -4.84 -11.40 2.67
C ILE A 77 -5.94 -12.01 1.80
N SER A 78 -6.22 -13.30 2.00
CA SER A 78 -7.18 -14.03 1.17
C SER A 78 -8.57 -13.41 1.23
N LEU A 79 -8.91 -12.78 2.36
CA LEU A 79 -10.16 -12.05 2.55
C LEU A 79 -10.05 -10.56 2.20
N ALA A 80 -8.95 -9.89 2.55
CA ALA A 80 -8.83 -8.44 2.36
C ALA A 80 -8.74 -8.05 0.88
N ILE A 81 -8.02 -8.82 0.04
CA ILE A 81 -7.90 -8.51 -1.40
C ILE A 81 -9.27 -8.48 -2.09
N PRO A 82 -10.12 -9.53 -2.02
CA PRO A 82 -11.42 -9.48 -2.67
C PRO A 82 -12.32 -8.40 -2.08
N VAL A 83 -12.26 -8.16 -0.76
CA VAL A 83 -13.01 -7.05 -0.12
C VAL A 83 -12.59 -5.70 -0.69
N VAL A 84 -11.29 -5.44 -0.80
CA VAL A 84 -10.74 -4.21 -1.38
C VAL A 84 -11.24 -4.02 -2.82
N VAL A 85 -11.13 -5.07 -3.65
CA VAL A 85 -11.57 -5.01 -5.06
C VAL A 85 -13.07 -4.73 -5.14
N ILE A 86 -13.89 -5.45 -4.36
CA ILE A 86 -15.35 -5.26 -4.33
C ILE A 86 -15.70 -3.84 -3.89
N VAL A 87 -15.06 -3.32 -2.83
CA VAL A 87 -15.31 -1.96 -2.34
C VAL A 87 -14.94 -0.92 -3.40
N VAL A 88 -13.81 -1.05 -4.08
CA VAL A 88 -13.42 -0.14 -5.17
C VAL A 88 -14.41 -0.21 -6.32
N LEU A 89 -14.87 -1.41 -6.70
CA LEU A 89 -15.85 -1.59 -7.77
C LEU A 89 -17.21 -0.99 -7.41
N ILE A 90 -17.72 -1.23 -6.20
CA ILE A 90 -18.97 -0.63 -5.72
C ILE A 90 -18.84 0.90 -5.70
N TYR A 91 -17.74 1.43 -5.16
CA TYR A 91 -17.50 2.86 -5.10
C TYR A 91 -17.42 3.49 -6.50
N SER A 92 -16.71 2.81 -7.42
CA SER A 92 -16.66 3.21 -8.82
C SER A 92 -18.03 3.19 -9.46
N PHE A 93 -18.84 2.15 -9.22
CA PHE A 93 -20.18 2.04 -9.77
C PHE A 93 -21.11 3.16 -9.24
N LEU A 94 -21.06 3.44 -7.94
CA LEU A 94 -21.89 4.47 -7.31
C LEU A 94 -21.54 5.89 -7.77
N LEU A 95 -20.27 6.19 -8.05
CA LEU A 95 -19.82 7.53 -8.43
C LEU A 95 -19.71 7.76 -9.94
N ASN A 96 -19.48 6.71 -10.74
CA ASN A 96 -19.19 6.83 -12.17
C ASN A 96 -20.29 6.29 -13.08
N LEU A 97 -21.57 6.36 -12.67
CA LEU A 97 -22.69 6.02 -13.57
C LEU A 97 -22.66 6.82 -14.89
N GLU A 98 -22.00 7.99 -14.93
CA GLU A 98 -21.95 8.88 -16.10
C GLU A 98 -20.61 8.96 -16.84
N ARG A 99 -19.49 8.49 -16.26
CA ARG A 99 -18.14 8.70 -16.84
C ARG A 99 -17.43 7.46 -17.35
N GLY A 100 -17.84 6.25 -16.93
CA GLY A 100 -17.41 4.99 -17.53
C GLY A 100 -15.90 4.69 -17.53
N ASP A 101 -15.05 5.45 -16.81
CA ASP A 101 -13.60 5.27 -16.89
C ASP A 101 -13.12 4.22 -15.89
N PHE A 102 -13.27 2.94 -16.28
CA PHE A 102 -12.76 1.78 -15.54
C PHE A 102 -11.26 1.88 -15.22
N THR A 103 -10.51 2.70 -15.96
CA THR A 103 -9.09 2.96 -15.74
C THR A 103 -8.81 3.55 -14.36
N ASP A 104 -9.65 4.46 -13.86
CA ASP A 104 -9.43 5.10 -12.55
C ASP A 104 -9.63 4.11 -11.39
N ALA A 105 -10.62 3.22 -11.53
CA ALA A 105 -10.84 2.13 -10.59
C ALA A 105 -9.67 1.13 -10.62
N ALA A 106 -9.22 0.74 -11.81
CA ALA A 106 -8.08 -0.16 -11.98
C ALA A 106 -6.78 0.43 -11.39
N LEU A 107 -6.53 1.72 -11.61
CA LEU A 107 -5.40 2.44 -11.01
C LEU A 107 -5.52 2.50 -9.49
N THR A 108 -6.71 2.70 -8.95
CA THR A 108 -6.94 2.66 -7.50
C THR A 108 -6.61 1.28 -6.93
N VAL A 109 -7.11 0.20 -7.55
CA VAL A 109 -6.76 -1.16 -7.13
C VAL A 109 -5.25 -1.42 -7.24
N MET A 110 -4.62 -0.99 -8.34
CA MET A 110 -3.17 -1.09 -8.52
C MET A 110 -2.39 -0.39 -7.39
N GLY A 111 -2.75 0.84 -7.02
CA GLY A 111 -2.10 1.55 -5.92
C GLY A 111 -2.22 0.81 -4.58
N ILE A 112 -3.39 0.21 -4.31
CA ILE A 112 -3.65 -0.57 -3.08
C ILE A 112 -2.93 -1.92 -3.07
N LEU A 113 -2.71 -2.55 -4.21
CA LEU A 113 -2.09 -3.89 -4.26
C LEU A 113 -0.58 -3.81 -4.45
N TYR A 114 -0.10 -2.95 -5.33
CA TYR A 114 1.28 -2.96 -5.81
C TYR A 114 2.30 -2.69 -4.70
N PHE A 115 2.09 -1.65 -3.89
CA PHE A 115 3.00 -1.31 -2.79
C PHE A 115 2.78 -2.14 -1.53
N PRO A 116 1.53 -2.40 -1.12
CA PRO A 116 1.27 -3.25 0.05
C PRO A 116 1.57 -4.73 -0.16
N LEU A 117 1.89 -5.20 -1.38
CA LEU A 117 2.51 -6.52 -1.57
C LEU A 117 3.88 -6.62 -0.87
N ILE A 118 4.57 -5.50 -0.60
CA ILE A 118 5.76 -5.50 0.28
C ILE A 118 5.38 -5.89 1.72
N SER A 119 4.11 -5.78 2.10
CA SER A 119 3.62 -6.18 3.42
C SER A 119 3.70 -7.67 3.71
N PHE A 120 3.95 -8.52 2.71
CA PHE A 120 4.33 -9.91 2.98
C PHE A 120 5.57 -10.02 3.87
N LEU A 121 6.46 -9.02 3.83
CA LEU A 121 7.59 -8.95 4.73
C LEU A 121 7.17 -8.85 6.21
N ILE A 122 5.97 -8.36 6.55
CA ILE A 122 5.48 -8.33 7.95
C ILE A 122 5.48 -9.73 8.59
N LEU A 123 5.40 -10.78 7.77
CA LEU A 123 5.41 -12.17 8.23
C LEU A 123 6.83 -12.70 8.53
N LEU A 124 7.89 -12.06 8.05
CA LEU A 124 9.28 -12.47 8.31
C LEU A 124 9.67 -12.51 9.79
N PRO A 125 9.41 -11.48 10.61
CA PRO A 125 9.77 -11.49 12.04
C PRO A 125 8.91 -12.39 12.92
N ARG A 126 8.01 -13.21 12.34
CA ARG A 126 7.19 -14.20 13.06
C ARG A 126 7.74 -15.63 12.98
N PHE A 127 8.79 -15.86 12.20
CA PHE A 127 9.56 -17.11 12.18
C PHE A 127 10.80 -16.96 13.08
#